data_AF-A0AAV2QSK9-F1
#
_entry.id   AF-A0AAV2QSK9-F1
#
_cell.length_a   1.000
_cell.length_b   1.000
_cell.length_c   1.000
_cell.angle_alpha   90.00
_cell.angle_beta   90.00
_cell.angle_gamma   90.00
#
_symmetry.space_group_name_H-M   'P 1'
#
loop_
_entity.id
_entity.type
_entity.pdbx_description
1 polymer ?
#
loop_
_entity_poly.entity_id
_entity_poly.type
_entity_poly.pdbx_seq_one_letter_code
_entity_poly.pdbx_strand_id
1 'polypeptide(L)'
;MTSESLYEDITEMNIDEDKLFRLTKYKGKEITETDHNSIIVEINDDKQMQKQEKKYRWNTNDKKGWERYNEYTEDNKDLDNTWKSRDIQKEWKEWKKIVVRVLNETFKIIRMSENQKQGIDEEVKKMMEEKREIRNDTKRATNMEEKKRLIEVRKNIENLIKTKIEENEEVKIDKITKNLSEKRNNYNIMWKMKKKSQKKQSSAFALKDKEGNELRSPDNIKKRTSEHYVDLYEPNPVKEGYERYEEELERLITYCWNAPDETKEELMDEEITEVINNLEKYRKILEGRDNTPISVLRGEIGSSLMETRFIESKLLMAKSIIEGENELTKKILAKVREDRKNTWNNQANTYLQKIGMNYNEIYTLTKIEIKNKVKKWDTQKWREELEKRTSTHIYRIFKTEIKVEQCYDNRLESIILFQARANTLELNKRKRYKQEDPKCELCGYKEENLIHFLIECKELEESRNKELIKKCKDENKELMAGKILFEKDEIEEIKCMLGKMWRYRKRKLEEINRNT
;
A
#
# COMPACT_ATOMS: atom_id res chain seq x y z
N MET A 1 -10.09 -24.75 -33.39
CA MET A 1 -11.27 -24.89 -32.54
C MET A 1 -11.03 -24.13 -31.25
N THR A 2 -11.28 -22.83 -31.29
CA THR A 2 -11.29 -21.97 -30.10
C THR A 2 -12.58 -22.27 -29.34
N SER A 3 -12.50 -22.53 -28.04
CA SER A 3 -13.70 -22.69 -27.21
C SER A 3 -14.48 -21.37 -27.23
N GLU A 4 -15.77 -21.40 -27.56
CA GLU A 4 -16.63 -20.20 -27.59
C GLU A 4 -16.56 -19.35 -26.31
N SER A 5 -16.14 -19.94 -25.18
CA SER A 5 -15.92 -19.22 -23.92
C SER A 5 -14.81 -18.15 -23.96
N LEU A 6 -13.93 -18.16 -24.96
CA LEU A 6 -12.87 -17.14 -25.06
C LEU A 6 -13.42 -15.80 -25.55
N TYR A 7 -14.52 -15.79 -26.32
CA TYR A 7 -15.10 -14.55 -26.85
C TYR A 7 -15.74 -13.68 -25.77
N GLU A 8 -16.30 -14.30 -24.72
CA GLU A 8 -16.88 -13.57 -23.58
C GLU A 8 -15.82 -12.88 -22.72
N ASP A 9 -14.56 -13.34 -22.79
CA ASP A 9 -13.46 -12.81 -22.00
C ASP A 9 -12.67 -11.71 -22.76
N ILE A 10 -12.92 -11.47 -24.05
CA ILE A 10 -12.23 -10.41 -24.84
C ILE A 10 -12.83 -9.04 -24.52
N THR A 11 -12.05 -8.12 -23.95
CA THR A 11 -12.48 -6.75 -23.67
C THR A 11 -12.26 -5.81 -24.84
N GLU A 12 -11.17 -5.98 -25.57
CA GLU A 12 -10.80 -5.11 -26.66
C GLU A 12 -10.01 -5.87 -27.73
N MET A 13 -10.15 -5.44 -28.99
CA MET A 13 -9.43 -6.02 -30.11
C MET A 13 -9.00 -4.90 -31.06
N ASN A 14 -7.70 -4.69 -31.17
CA ASN A 14 -7.10 -3.61 -31.95
C ASN A 14 -6.15 -4.17 -33.01
N ILE A 15 -6.10 -3.54 -34.17
CA ILE A 15 -5.11 -3.84 -35.20
C ILE A 15 -3.86 -3.03 -34.87
N ASP A 16 -2.70 -3.68 -34.84
CA ASP A 16 -1.40 -3.06 -34.62
C ASP A 16 -0.93 -2.35 -35.90
N GLU A 17 -1.53 -1.18 -36.19
CA GLU A 17 -1.22 -0.38 -37.38
C GLU A 17 0.23 0.13 -37.37
N ASP A 18 0.76 0.43 -36.17
CA ASP A 18 2.12 0.91 -35.97
C ASP A 18 3.18 -0.21 -35.97
N LYS A 19 2.74 -1.48 -36.09
CA LYS A 19 3.59 -2.68 -36.13
C LYS A 19 4.50 -2.82 -34.90
N LEU A 20 4.09 -2.30 -33.74
CA LEU A 20 4.86 -2.29 -32.49
C LEU A 20 5.08 -3.70 -31.93
N PHE A 21 4.15 -4.62 -32.19
CA PHE A 21 4.16 -5.99 -31.65
C PHE A 21 4.45 -7.03 -32.73
N ARG A 22 4.99 -6.60 -33.87
CA ARG A 22 5.38 -7.50 -34.96
C ARG A 22 6.54 -8.41 -34.52
N LEU A 23 6.40 -9.71 -34.76
CA LEU A 23 7.46 -10.68 -34.48
C LEU A 23 8.67 -10.44 -35.39
N THR A 24 9.74 -9.91 -34.84
CA THR A 24 11.01 -9.72 -35.56
C THR A 24 11.85 -11.00 -35.61
N LYS A 25 11.66 -11.91 -34.64
CA LYS A 25 12.35 -13.21 -34.57
C LYS A 25 11.39 -14.30 -34.09
N TYR A 26 11.40 -15.44 -34.76
CA TYR A 26 10.69 -16.64 -34.29
C TYR A 26 11.61 -17.85 -34.36
N LYS A 27 11.73 -18.57 -33.23
CA LYS A 27 12.65 -19.71 -33.07
C LYS A 27 14.09 -19.41 -33.53
N GLY A 28 14.57 -18.20 -33.25
CA GLY A 28 15.95 -17.78 -33.54
C GLY A 28 16.25 -17.45 -35.00
N LYS A 29 15.26 -17.48 -35.91
CA LYS A 29 15.40 -17.01 -37.29
C LYS A 29 14.74 -15.63 -37.44
N GLU A 30 15.40 -14.75 -38.19
CA GLU A 30 14.80 -13.49 -38.64
C GLU A 30 13.69 -13.80 -39.65
N ILE A 31 12.52 -13.22 -39.43
CA ILE A 31 11.36 -13.42 -40.29
C ILE A 31 11.40 -12.32 -41.35
N THR A 32 11.37 -12.70 -42.63
CA THR A 32 11.18 -11.76 -43.74
C THR A 32 9.85 -11.05 -43.58
N GLU A 33 9.82 -9.73 -43.79
CA GLU A 33 8.65 -8.90 -43.55
C GLU A 33 7.39 -9.47 -44.22
N THR A 34 6.41 -9.88 -43.41
CA THR A 34 5.08 -10.30 -43.88
C THR A 34 4.15 -9.09 -43.89
N ASP A 35 3.49 -8.79 -44.99
CA ASP A 35 2.56 -7.67 -45.17
C ASP A 35 1.31 -7.68 -44.26
N HIS A 36 1.12 -8.72 -43.46
CA HIS A 36 0.01 -8.84 -42.51
C HIS A 36 0.19 -7.98 -41.24
N ASN A 37 -0.88 -7.30 -40.83
CA ASN A 37 -0.95 -6.60 -39.54
C ASN A 37 -1.20 -7.59 -38.40
N SER A 38 -0.63 -7.31 -37.22
CA SER A 38 -0.91 -8.08 -36.01
C SER A 38 -2.25 -7.63 -35.40
N ILE A 39 -3.01 -8.56 -34.82
CA ILE A 39 -4.20 -8.22 -34.02
C ILE A 39 -3.83 -8.39 -32.55
N ILE A 40 -4.01 -7.31 -31.78
CA ILE A 40 -3.86 -7.28 -30.34
C ILE A 40 -5.24 -7.54 -29.74
N VAL A 41 -5.33 -8.56 -28.90
CA VAL A 41 -6.57 -8.92 -28.19
C VAL A 41 -6.32 -8.71 -26.71
N GLU A 42 -7.03 -7.78 -26.10
CA GLU A 42 -7.10 -7.65 -24.65
C GLU A 42 -8.18 -8.59 -24.11
N ILE A 43 -7.81 -9.38 -23.11
CA ILE A 43 -8.68 -10.37 -22.49
C ILE A 43 -8.79 -10.02 -21.01
N ASN A 44 -10.01 -9.85 -20.51
CA ASN A 44 -10.29 -9.76 -19.08
C ASN A 44 -10.12 -11.14 -18.43
N ASP A 45 -8.89 -11.46 -18.05
CA ASP A 45 -8.56 -12.68 -17.33
C ASP A 45 -8.75 -12.49 -15.81
N ASP A 46 -9.97 -12.17 -15.39
CA ASP A 46 -10.38 -12.16 -13.97
C ASP A 46 -10.05 -13.51 -13.29
N LYS A 47 -9.95 -14.59 -14.08
CA LYS A 47 -9.53 -15.93 -13.63
C LYS A 47 -8.03 -15.99 -13.29
N GLN A 48 -7.17 -15.15 -13.86
CA GLN A 48 -5.79 -14.97 -13.43
C GLN A 48 -5.68 -14.14 -12.15
N MET A 49 -6.49 -13.10 -11.98
CA MET A 49 -6.53 -12.35 -10.72
C MET A 49 -7.08 -13.20 -9.56
N GLN A 50 -7.99 -14.14 -9.84
CA GLN A 50 -8.49 -15.12 -8.86
C GLN A 50 -7.63 -16.38 -8.71
N LYS A 51 -6.56 -16.57 -9.51
CA LYS A 51 -5.51 -17.52 -9.13
C LYS A 51 -4.77 -16.91 -7.96
N GLN A 52 -5.28 -17.16 -6.75
CA GLN A 52 -4.53 -17.02 -5.50
C GLN A 52 -3.09 -17.41 -5.80
N GLU A 53 -2.15 -16.46 -5.64
CA GLU A 53 -0.74 -16.72 -5.84
C GLU A 53 -0.44 -18.04 -5.15
N LYS A 54 -0.06 -19.05 -5.93
CA LYS A 54 0.27 -20.35 -5.36
C LYS A 54 1.50 -20.12 -4.51
N LYS A 55 1.31 -19.96 -3.21
CA LYS A 55 2.42 -19.79 -2.27
C LYS A 55 3.13 -21.13 -2.17
N TYR A 56 4.29 -21.19 -2.81
CA TYR A 56 5.21 -22.30 -2.71
C TYR A 56 6.16 -22.03 -1.54
N ARG A 57 6.35 -23.02 -0.67
CA ARG A 57 7.33 -22.93 0.42
C ARG A 57 8.16 -24.21 0.44
N TRP A 58 9.45 -24.06 0.72
CA TRP A 58 10.34 -25.19 1.01
C TRP A 58 9.83 -25.98 2.22
N ASN A 59 9.86 -27.31 2.14
CA ASN A 59 9.47 -28.18 3.25
C ASN A 59 10.53 -28.20 4.37
N THR A 60 10.59 -27.13 5.16
CA THR A 60 11.55 -27.04 6.28
C THR A 60 11.25 -28.01 7.43
N ASN A 61 10.18 -28.81 7.35
CA ASN A 61 9.86 -29.84 8.34
C ASN A 61 10.43 -31.22 7.97
N ASP A 62 11.05 -31.37 6.78
CA ASP A 62 11.68 -32.64 6.38
C ASP A 62 13.04 -32.79 7.08
N LYS A 63 13.09 -33.64 8.12
CA LYS A 63 14.31 -33.90 8.89
C LYS A 63 15.45 -34.46 8.02
N LYS A 64 15.13 -35.34 7.04
CA LYS A 64 16.12 -35.87 6.10
C LYS A 64 16.60 -34.80 5.11
N GLY A 65 15.74 -33.83 4.80
CA GLY A 65 16.10 -32.66 3.99
C GLY A 65 17.17 -31.80 4.67
N TRP A 66 17.06 -31.62 6.00
CA TRP A 66 18.08 -30.93 6.78
C TRP A 66 19.41 -31.68 6.88
N GLU A 67 19.37 -33.01 7.05
CA GLU A 67 20.58 -33.84 7.04
C GLU A 67 21.33 -33.71 5.71
N ARG A 68 20.62 -33.82 4.57
CA ARG A 68 21.19 -33.57 3.24
C ARG A 68 21.67 -32.13 3.06
N TYR A 69 20.93 -31.15 3.58
CA TYR A 69 21.31 -29.75 3.48
C TYR A 69 22.64 -29.48 4.18
N ASN A 70 22.81 -30.02 5.39
CA ASN A 70 24.06 -29.89 6.13
C ASN A 70 25.21 -30.57 5.38
N GLU A 71 25.03 -31.82 4.93
CA GLU A 71 26.03 -32.53 4.12
C GLU A 71 26.44 -31.75 2.86
N TYR A 72 25.47 -31.11 2.19
CA TYR A 72 25.73 -30.28 1.01
C TYR A 72 26.37 -28.93 1.30
N THR A 73 26.30 -28.41 2.53
CA THR A 73 26.77 -27.06 2.87
C THR A 73 28.00 -27.02 3.77
N GLU A 74 28.35 -28.13 4.44
CA GLU A 74 29.48 -28.20 5.37
C GLU A 74 30.86 -28.08 4.66
N ASP A 75 30.98 -28.54 3.41
CA ASP A 75 32.23 -28.49 2.62
C ASP A 75 32.00 -28.04 1.15
N ASN A 76 31.07 -27.10 0.93
CA ASN A 76 30.71 -26.70 -0.42
C ASN A 76 31.67 -25.66 -1.02
N LYS A 77 32.69 -26.16 -1.74
CA LYS A 77 33.66 -25.30 -2.46
C LYS A 77 33.00 -24.31 -3.42
N ASP A 78 31.83 -24.62 -3.98
CA ASP A 78 31.15 -23.69 -4.90
C ASP A 78 30.57 -22.50 -4.15
N LEU A 79 30.02 -22.69 -2.94
CA LEU A 79 29.60 -21.59 -2.07
C LEU A 79 30.80 -20.73 -1.65
N ASP A 80 31.91 -21.36 -1.27
CA ASP A 80 33.13 -20.63 -0.85
C ASP A 80 33.81 -19.86 -2.00
N ASN A 81 33.67 -20.35 -3.23
CA ASN A 81 34.27 -19.73 -4.41
C ASN A 81 33.48 -18.55 -4.96
N THR A 82 32.24 -18.31 -4.51
CA THR A 82 31.39 -17.23 -5.08
C THR A 82 31.78 -15.81 -4.67
N TRP A 83 32.65 -15.61 -3.69
CA TRP A 83 33.01 -14.30 -3.15
C TRP A 83 34.48 -13.92 -3.41
N LYS A 84 34.95 -14.04 -4.67
CA LYS A 84 36.39 -13.90 -5.04
C LYS A 84 36.70 -12.83 -6.09
N SER A 85 35.69 -12.20 -6.64
CA SER A 85 35.72 -11.13 -7.63
C SER A 85 35.39 -9.76 -7.01
N ARG A 86 35.61 -8.68 -7.78
CA ARG A 86 35.31 -7.31 -7.34
C ARG A 86 33.86 -6.87 -7.63
N ASP A 87 33.07 -7.69 -8.32
CA ASP A 87 31.70 -7.35 -8.73
C ASP A 87 30.67 -8.06 -7.85
N ILE A 88 30.35 -7.42 -6.73
CA ILE A 88 29.43 -7.92 -5.69
C ILE A 88 28.06 -8.31 -6.26
N GLN A 89 27.56 -7.59 -7.28
CA GLN A 89 26.24 -7.86 -7.86
C GLN A 89 26.22 -9.15 -8.66
N LYS A 90 27.30 -9.42 -9.40
CA LYS A 90 27.46 -10.66 -10.15
C LYS A 90 27.64 -11.86 -9.21
N GLU A 91 28.40 -11.69 -8.14
CA GLU A 91 28.62 -12.71 -7.11
C GLU A 91 27.34 -13.08 -6.39
N TRP A 92 26.57 -12.08 -5.95
CA TRP A 92 25.28 -12.32 -5.32
C TRP A 92 24.33 -13.13 -6.21
N LYS A 93 24.31 -12.85 -7.52
CA LYS A 93 23.49 -13.61 -8.48
C LYS A 93 23.95 -15.06 -8.60
N GLU A 94 25.25 -15.32 -8.63
CA GLU A 94 25.79 -16.69 -8.70
C GLU A 94 25.58 -17.45 -7.38
N TRP A 95 25.86 -16.82 -6.24
CA TRP A 95 25.59 -17.38 -4.91
C TRP A 95 24.11 -17.74 -4.75
N LYS A 96 23.19 -16.84 -5.13
CA LYS A 96 21.75 -17.09 -5.09
C LYS A 96 21.34 -18.29 -5.93
N LYS A 97 21.94 -18.49 -7.11
CA LYS A 97 21.67 -19.67 -7.96
C LYS A 97 22.10 -20.97 -7.28
N ILE A 98 23.27 -20.97 -6.63
CA ILE A 98 23.79 -22.14 -5.90
C ILE A 98 22.87 -22.44 -4.72
N VAL A 99 22.51 -21.45 -3.92
CA VAL A 99 21.60 -21.63 -2.77
C VAL A 99 20.24 -22.16 -3.22
N VAL A 100 19.64 -21.62 -4.28
CA VAL A 100 18.36 -22.11 -4.80
C VAL A 100 18.47 -23.55 -5.31
N ARG A 101 19.61 -23.94 -5.90
CA ARG A 101 19.86 -25.32 -6.33
C ARG A 101 19.95 -26.26 -5.12
N VAL A 102 20.75 -25.90 -4.12
CA VAL A 102 20.88 -26.67 -2.87
C VAL A 102 19.51 -26.81 -2.20
N LEU A 103 18.74 -25.73 -2.09
CA LEU A 103 17.40 -25.76 -1.51
C LEU A 103 16.44 -26.68 -2.30
N ASN A 104 16.52 -26.72 -3.64
CA ASN A 104 15.72 -27.63 -4.47
C ASN A 104 16.06 -29.10 -4.27
N GLU A 105 17.35 -29.42 -4.17
CA GLU A 105 17.83 -30.79 -3.99
C GLU A 105 17.57 -31.30 -2.57
N THR A 106 17.62 -30.39 -1.58
CA THR A 106 17.50 -30.74 -0.15
C THR A 106 16.05 -30.72 0.32
N PHE A 107 15.33 -29.64 0.01
CA PHE A 107 13.94 -29.40 0.41
C PHE A 107 13.00 -29.49 -0.79
N LYS A 108 12.01 -30.39 -0.72
CA LYS A 108 10.94 -30.40 -1.72
C LYS A 108 10.09 -29.12 -1.59
N ILE A 109 9.72 -28.53 -2.71
CA ILE A 109 8.73 -27.44 -2.74
C ILE A 109 7.36 -28.03 -2.40
N ILE A 110 6.73 -27.55 -1.33
CA ILE A 110 5.35 -27.88 -1.02
C ILE A 110 4.44 -26.75 -1.47
N ARG A 111 3.32 -27.15 -2.07
CA ARG A 111 2.21 -26.26 -2.39
C ARG A 111 1.41 -26.00 -1.11
N MET A 112 1.36 -24.75 -0.65
CA MET A 112 0.40 -24.37 0.38
C MET A 112 -0.96 -24.12 -0.26
N SER A 113 -1.94 -24.98 0.00
CA SER A 113 -3.34 -24.60 -0.13
C SER A 113 -3.72 -23.87 1.14
N GLU A 114 -4.17 -22.61 1.05
CA GLU A 114 -4.49 -21.75 2.19
C GLU A 114 -5.62 -22.31 3.10
N ASN A 115 -6.26 -23.40 2.69
CA ASN A 115 -7.32 -24.09 3.44
C ASN A 115 -6.88 -25.49 3.90
N GLN A 116 -6.12 -25.58 5.00
CA GLN A 116 -6.20 -26.78 5.83
C GLN A 116 -7.55 -26.77 6.56
N LYS A 117 -8.50 -27.50 5.97
CA LYS A 117 -9.88 -27.73 6.41
C LYS A 117 -9.95 -28.22 7.86
N GLN A 118 -10.10 -27.31 8.82
CA GLN A 118 -10.69 -27.63 10.12
C GLN A 118 -11.97 -26.79 10.29
N GLY A 119 -13.11 -27.47 10.18
CA GLY A 119 -14.40 -26.93 10.63
C GLY A 119 -15.32 -26.31 9.58
N ILE A 120 -15.33 -26.81 8.34
CA ILE A 120 -16.46 -26.52 7.44
C ILE A 120 -17.65 -27.37 7.90
N ASP A 121 -18.73 -26.69 8.25
CA ASP A 121 -20.02 -27.26 8.63
C ASP A 121 -20.51 -28.27 7.59
N GLU A 122 -21.11 -29.38 8.04
CA GLU A 122 -21.61 -30.44 7.16
C GLU A 122 -22.73 -29.93 6.25
N GLU A 123 -23.51 -28.95 6.71
CA GLU A 123 -24.53 -28.27 5.91
C GLU A 123 -23.92 -27.48 4.74
N VAL A 124 -22.82 -26.74 5.01
CA VAL A 124 -22.07 -26.01 3.99
C VAL A 124 -21.43 -26.96 2.98
N LYS A 125 -20.96 -28.14 3.41
CA LYS A 125 -20.46 -29.15 2.46
C LYS A 125 -21.54 -29.64 1.51
N LYS A 126 -22.74 -29.95 2.02
CA LYS A 126 -23.86 -30.39 1.18
C LYS A 126 -24.22 -29.33 0.14
N MET A 127 -24.31 -28.06 0.54
CA MET A 127 -24.55 -26.95 -0.39
C MET A 127 -23.44 -26.81 -1.44
N MET A 128 -22.17 -27.02 -1.07
CA MET A 128 -21.06 -27.00 -2.03
C MET A 128 -21.12 -28.16 -3.04
N GLU A 129 -21.62 -29.32 -2.61
CA GLU A 129 -21.82 -30.49 -3.46
C GLU A 129 -22.98 -30.25 -4.45
N GLU A 130 -24.11 -29.73 -3.97
CA GLU A 130 -25.26 -29.32 -4.78
C GLU A 130 -24.87 -28.25 -5.82
N LYS A 131 -24.09 -27.24 -5.41
CA LYS A 131 -23.52 -26.23 -6.33
C LYS A 131 -22.67 -26.87 -7.44
N ARG A 132 -21.97 -27.96 -7.14
CA ARG A 132 -21.13 -28.68 -8.10
C ARG A 132 -21.98 -29.49 -9.09
N GLU A 133 -23.05 -30.12 -8.63
CA GLU A 133 -24.02 -30.83 -9.47
C GLU A 133 -24.68 -29.88 -10.45
N ILE A 134 -25.23 -28.75 -9.98
CA ILE A 134 -25.86 -27.74 -10.83
C ILE A 134 -24.89 -27.18 -11.87
N ARG A 135 -23.62 -27.01 -11.52
CA ARG A 135 -22.59 -26.60 -12.48
C ARG A 135 -22.38 -27.63 -13.58
N ASN A 136 -22.44 -28.92 -13.25
CA ASN A 136 -22.31 -29.99 -14.25
C ASN A 136 -23.55 -30.04 -15.14
N ASP A 137 -24.74 -29.86 -14.57
CA ASP A 137 -26.00 -29.82 -15.33
C ASP A 137 -26.05 -28.60 -16.25
N THR A 138 -25.58 -27.44 -15.79
CA THR A 138 -25.45 -26.22 -16.62
C THR A 138 -24.56 -26.45 -17.84
N LYS A 139 -23.54 -27.32 -17.73
CA LYS A 139 -22.65 -27.67 -18.85
C LYS A 139 -23.28 -28.68 -19.81
N ARG A 140 -24.21 -29.51 -19.33
CA ARG A 140 -24.92 -30.52 -20.12
C ARG A 140 -26.17 -29.98 -20.81
N ALA A 141 -26.76 -28.92 -20.26
CA ALA A 141 -27.94 -28.28 -20.82
C ALA A 141 -27.66 -27.71 -22.22
N THR A 142 -28.42 -28.18 -23.21
CA THR A 142 -28.41 -27.68 -24.59
C THR A 142 -29.36 -26.51 -24.80
N ASN A 143 -30.42 -26.42 -23.98
CA ASN A 143 -31.40 -25.35 -24.01
C ASN A 143 -30.90 -24.10 -23.26
N MET A 144 -30.93 -22.94 -23.93
CA MET A 144 -30.47 -21.67 -23.37
C MET A 144 -31.30 -21.20 -22.17
N GLU A 145 -32.61 -21.47 -22.15
CA GLU A 145 -33.50 -21.04 -21.07
C GLU A 145 -33.27 -21.89 -19.81
N GLU A 146 -33.09 -23.19 -19.97
CA GLU A 146 -32.69 -24.10 -18.89
C GLU A 146 -31.32 -23.71 -18.31
N LYS A 147 -30.36 -23.37 -19.18
CA LYS A 147 -29.04 -22.90 -18.77
C LYS A 147 -29.12 -21.62 -17.93
N LYS A 148 -29.97 -20.65 -18.32
CA LYS A 148 -30.22 -19.43 -17.54
C LYS A 148 -30.82 -19.75 -16.17
N ARG A 149 -31.79 -20.67 -16.10
CA ARG A 149 -32.39 -21.11 -14.82
C ARG A 149 -31.34 -21.75 -13.90
N LEU A 150 -30.52 -22.66 -14.42
CA LEU A 150 -29.47 -23.32 -13.63
C LEU A 150 -28.38 -22.36 -13.14
N ILE A 151 -28.03 -21.33 -13.93
CA ILE A 151 -27.12 -20.26 -13.50
C ILE A 151 -27.70 -19.49 -12.31
N GLU A 152 -29.01 -19.19 -12.33
CA GLU A 152 -29.67 -18.47 -11.25
C GLU A 152 -29.75 -19.30 -9.97
N VAL A 153 -30.12 -20.59 -10.08
CA VAL A 153 -30.11 -21.52 -8.92
C VAL A 153 -28.70 -21.62 -8.32
N ARG A 154 -27.66 -21.67 -9.17
CA ARG A 154 -26.27 -21.69 -8.71
C ARG A 154 -25.89 -20.44 -7.93
N LYS A 155 -26.31 -19.25 -8.37
CA LYS A 155 -26.08 -17.99 -7.66
C LYS A 155 -26.78 -17.98 -6.30
N ASN A 156 -28.01 -18.48 -6.23
CA ASN A 156 -28.75 -18.56 -4.98
C ASN A 156 -28.07 -19.46 -3.94
N ILE A 157 -27.59 -20.64 -4.35
CA ILE A 157 -26.82 -21.54 -3.46
C ILE A 157 -25.51 -20.90 -3.02
N GLU A 158 -24.83 -20.16 -3.91
CA GLU A 158 -23.61 -19.44 -3.56
C GLU A 158 -23.85 -18.36 -2.50
N ASN A 159 -24.95 -17.63 -2.60
CA ASN A 159 -25.36 -16.66 -1.59
C ASN A 159 -25.69 -17.36 -0.25
N LEU A 160 -26.43 -18.47 -0.28
CA LEU A 160 -26.76 -19.25 0.93
C LEU A 160 -25.50 -19.78 1.64
N ILE A 161 -24.52 -20.29 0.89
CA ILE A 161 -23.23 -20.71 1.45
C ILE A 161 -22.53 -19.54 2.15
N LYS A 162 -22.53 -18.36 1.53
CA LYS A 162 -21.89 -17.17 2.09
C LYS A 162 -22.55 -16.76 3.41
N THR A 163 -23.88 -16.64 3.41
CA THR A 163 -24.66 -16.31 4.63
C THR A 163 -24.42 -17.32 5.74
N LYS A 164 -24.40 -18.63 5.43
CA LYS A 164 -24.17 -19.67 6.44
C LYS A 164 -22.76 -19.64 7.04
N ILE A 165 -21.76 -19.26 6.26
CA ILE A 165 -20.39 -19.08 6.76
C ILE A 165 -20.34 -17.88 7.71
N GLU A 166 -20.95 -16.76 7.34
CA GLU A 166 -21.03 -15.55 8.17
C GLU A 166 -21.76 -15.84 9.50
N GLU A 167 -22.93 -16.50 9.46
CA GLU A 167 -23.65 -16.96 10.67
C GLU A 167 -22.78 -17.84 11.58
N ASN A 168 -22.04 -18.79 11.00
CA ASN A 168 -21.17 -19.68 11.74
C ASN A 168 -19.96 -18.97 12.36
N GLU A 169 -19.50 -17.87 11.76
CA GLU A 169 -18.46 -17.01 12.33
C GLU A 169 -19.02 -16.14 13.46
N GLU A 170 -20.21 -15.56 13.29
CA GLU A 170 -20.89 -14.80 14.33
C GLU A 170 -21.15 -15.66 15.56
N VAL A 171 -21.67 -16.88 15.40
CA VAL A 171 -21.88 -17.81 16.52
C VAL A 171 -20.57 -18.16 17.23
N LYS A 172 -19.45 -18.28 16.51
CA LYS A 172 -18.13 -18.49 17.12
C LYS A 172 -17.68 -17.27 17.90
N ILE A 173 -17.84 -16.08 17.34
CA ILE A 173 -17.49 -14.81 17.99
C ILE A 173 -18.33 -14.63 19.24
N ASP A 174 -19.64 -14.79 19.17
CA ASP A 174 -20.55 -14.68 20.32
C ASP A 174 -20.24 -15.71 21.40
N LYS A 175 -19.94 -16.95 21.03
CA LYS A 175 -19.50 -17.96 21.99
C LYS A 175 -18.19 -17.57 22.65
N ILE A 176 -17.27 -16.94 21.93
CA ILE A 176 -16.01 -16.43 22.51
C ILE A 176 -16.32 -15.26 23.44
N THR A 177 -17.08 -14.27 23.00
CA THR A 177 -17.45 -13.07 23.76
C THR A 177 -18.21 -13.39 25.04
N LYS A 178 -19.18 -14.32 24.98
CA LYS A 178 -19.93 -14.80 26.15
C LYS A 178 -19.05 -15.56 27.13
N ASN A 179 -18.11 -16.38 26.63
CA ASN A 179 -17.13 -17.04 27.50
C ASN A 179 -16.14 -16.07 28.15
N LEU A 180 -15.87 -14.92 27.52
CA LEU A 180 -15.03 -13.85 28.07
C LEU A 180 -15.79 -12.99 29.10
N SER A 181 -17.09 -12.77 28.92
CA SER A 181 -17.91 -11.96 29.82
C SER A 181 -18.35 -12.70 31.08
N GLU A 182 -18.60 -14.02 31.01
CA GLU A 182 -19.15 -14.80 32.13
C GLU A 182 -18.10 -15.27 33.16
N LYS A 183 -16.80 -15.16 32.90
CA LYS A 183 -15.75 -15.71 33.79
C LYS A 183 -14.81 -14.63 34.33
N ARG A 184 -14.91 -14.34 35.64
CA ARG A 184 -14.05 -13.44 36.44
C ARG A 184 -12.53 -13.73 36.42
N ASN A 185 -12.05 -14.72 35.66
CA ASN A 185 -10.62 -15.02 35.53
C ASN A 185 -10.25 -15.23 34.06
N ASN A 186 -10.17 -14.12 33.34
CA ASN A 186 -9.97 -14.03 31.89
C ASN A 186 -8.57 -14.47 31.41
N TYR A 187 -7.61 -14.53 32.33
CA TYR A 187 -6.21 -14.83 32.02
C TYR A 187 -5.99 -16.26 31.52
N ASN A 188 -6.69 -17.25 32.08
CA ASN A 188 -6.48 -18.66 31.76
C ASN A 188 -7.05 -19.07 30.38
N ILE A 189 -8.10 -18.39 29.92
CA ILE A 189 -8.71 -18.64 28.60
C ILE A 189 -7.83 -18.04 27.50
N MET A 190 -7.38 -16.80 27.70
CA MET A 190 -6.35 -16.15 26.86
C MET A 190 -5.06 -16.98 26.79
N TRP A 191 -4.59 -17.54 27.91
CA TRP A 191 -3.42 -18.41 27.94
C TRP A 191 -3.61 -19.72 27.17
N LYS A 192 -4.80 -20.33 27.25
CA LYS A 192 -5.13 -21.54 26.46
C LYS A 192 -5.23 -21.23 24.96
N MET A 193 -5.75 -20.06 24.59
CA MET A 193 -5.75 -19.60 23.19
C MET A 193 -4.32 -19.35 22.68
N LYS A 194 -3.47 -18.69 23.48
CA LYS A 194 -2.04 -18.50 23.18
C LYS A 194 -1.28 -19.83 23.06
N LYS A 195 -1.58 -20.81 23.91
CA LYS A 195 -1.04 -22.18 23.83
C LYS A 195 -1.53 -22.97 22.61
N LYS A 196 -2.73 -22.69 22.10
CA LYS A 196 -3.26 -23.32 20.89
C LYS A 196 -2.69 -22.69 19.61
N SER A 197 -2.37 -21.40 19.62
CA SER A 197 -1.74 -20.71 18.48
C SER A 197 -0.22 -20.92 18.41
N GLN A 198 0.44 -21.25 19.52
CA GLN A 198 1.81 -21.76 19.51
C GLN A 198 1.82 -23.21 19.04
N LYS A 199 2.44 -23.48 17.87
CA LYS A 199 2.70 -24.85 17.40
C LYS A 199 3.36 -25.64 18.54
N LYS A 200 2.74 -26.76 18.93
CA LYS A 200 3.33 -27.71 19.88
C LYS A 200 4.75 -28.04 19.42
N GLN A 201 5.77 -27.53 20.13
CA GLN A 201 7.10 -28.12 20.08
C GLN A 201 6.97 -29.54 20.63
N SER A 202 7.04 -30.52 19.73
CA SER A 202 7.05 -31.93 20.08
C SER A 202 8.46 -32.36 20.45
N SER A 203 8.85 -32.10 21.68
CA SER A 203 9.79 -32.94 22.43
C SER A 203 9.76 -32.48 23.89
N ALA A 204 9.18 -33.30 24.75
CA ALA A 204 9.34 -33.15 26.19
C ALA A 204 10.83 -33.34 26.51
N PHE A 205 11.56 -32.24 26.72
CA PHE A 205 12.85 -32.32 27.40
C PHE A 205 12.54 -32.75 28.85
N ALA A 206 12.90 -33.98 29.21
CA ALA A 206 12.90 -34.38 30.61
C ALA A 206 13.91 -33.46 31.33
N LEU A 207 13.44 -32.67 32.29
CA LEU A 207 14.34 -31.83 33.09
C LEU A 207 15.27 -32.75 33.88
N LYS A 208 16.57 -32.50 33.78
CA LYS A 208 17.58 -33.22 34.55
C LYS A 208 18.03 -32.39 35.76
N ASP A 209 18.41 -33.06 36.84
CA ASP A 209 19.10 -32.41 37.97
C ASP A 209 20.53 -32.00 37.58
N LYS A 210 21.29 -31.42 38.53
CA LYS A 210 22.67 -30.96 38.27
C LYS A 210 23.61 -32.14 37.99
N GLU A 211 23.24 -33.33 38.43
CA GLU A 211 23.95 -34.60 38.27
C GLU A 211 23.54 -35.37 36.99
N GLY A 212 22.55 -34.88 36.24
CA GLY A 212 22.13 -35.42 34.95
C GLY A 212 21.02 -36.49 35.01
N ASN A 213 20.43 -36.73 36.18
CA ASN A 213 19.32 -37.68 36.37
C ASN A 213 17.98 -37.04 36.00
N GLU A 214 17.06 -37.82 35.42
CA GLU A 214 15.73 -37.34 35.05
C GLU A 214 14.86 -37.03 36.29
N LEU A 215 14.39 -35.79 36.37
CA LEU A 215 13.46 -35.36 37.39
C LEU A 215 12.03 -35.74 36.99
N ARG A 216 11.47 -36.76 37.65
CA ARG A 216 10.10 -37.24 37.40
C ARG A 216 9.07 -36.70 38.40
N SER A 217 9.52 -36.23 39.57
CA SER A 217 8.63 -35.68 40.60
C SER A 217 8.32 -34.19 40.33
N PRO A 218 7.04 -33.77 40.38
CA PRO A 218 6.66 -32.36 40.23
C PRO A 218 7.38 -31.39 41.18
N ASP A 219 7.67 -31.82 42.40
CA ASP A 219 8.34 -30.98 43.40
C ASP A 219 9.82 -30.78 43.09
N ASN A 220 10.49 -31.82 42.59
CA ASN A 220 11.88 -31.71 42.14
C ASN A 220 11.99 -30.86 40.87
N ILE A 221 11.03 -30.96 39.95
CA ILE A 221 10.97 -30.10 38.76
C ILE A 221 10.80 -28.64 39.19
N LYS A 222 9.87 -28.35 40.11
CA LYS A 222 9.68 -26.99 40.64
C LYS A 222 10.94 -26.45 41.31
N LYS A 223 11.58 -27.26 42.17
CA LYS A 223 12.82 -26.90 42.86
C LYS A 223 13.94 -26.60 41.86
N ARG A 224 14.19 -27.49 40.90
CA ARG A 224 15.24 -27.30 39.89
C ARG A 224 14.96 -26.11 38.98
N THR A 225 13.70 -25.87 38.64
CA THR A 225 13.29 -24.70 37.84
C THR A 225 13.54 -23.42 38.63
N SER A 226 13.21 -23.40 39.93
CA SER A 226 13.49 -22.26 40.81
C SER A 226 14.99 -22.00 40.93
N GLU A 227 15.79 -23.05 41.17
CA GLU A 227 17.26 -22.95 41.22
C GLU A 227 17.83 -22.46 39.90
N HIS A 228 17.33 -22.95 38.76
CA HIS A 228 17.76 -22.48 37.44
C HIS A 228 17.50 -20.99 37.22
N TYR A 229 16.35 -20.47 37.68
CA TYR A 229 16.06 -19.05 37.61
C TYR A 229 16.94 -18.24 38.57
N VAL A 230 17.21 -18.74 39.78
CA VAL A 230 18.18 -18.09 40.70
C VAL A 230 19.56 -18.04 40.06
N ASP A 231 20.05 -19.15 39.48
CA ASP A 231 21.33 -19.22 38.76
C ASP A 231 21.37 -18.27 37.53
N LEU A 232 20.22 -18.02 36.88
CA LEU A 232 20.08 -17.10 35.73
C LEU A 232 20.09 -15.63 36.13
N TYR A 233 19.64 -15.33 37.35
CA TYR A 233 19.50 -13.97 37.88
C TYR A 233 20.58 -13.61 38.90
N GLU A 234 21.47 -14.54 39.27
CA GLU A 234 22.77 -14.17 39.83
C GLU A 234 23.45 -13.24 38.82
N PRO A 235 23.79 -12.00 39.21
CA PRO A 235 24.50 -11.10 38.33
C PRO A 235 25.79 -11.79 37.93
N ASN A 236 25.93 -12.16 36.65
CA ASN A 236 27.21 -12.63 36.15
C ASN A 236 28.25 -11.58 36.57
N PRO A 237 29.28 -11.95 37.34
CA PRO A 237 30.35 -11.00 37.65
C PRO A 237 30.84 -10.46 36.31
N VAL A 238 30.80 -9.14 36.16
CA VAL A 238 31.22 -8.45 34.94
C VAL A 238 32.61 -8.99 34.62
N LYS A 239 32.73 -9.75 33.51
CA LYS A 239 34.03 -10.31 33.12
C LYS A 239 35.00 -9.16 32.96
N GLU A 240 36.16 -9.26 33.63
CA GLU A 240 37.27 -8.33 33.51
C GLU A 240 37.53 -8.05 32.02
N GLY A 241 37.31 -6.81 31.58
CA GLY A 241 37.36 -6.39 30.17
C GLY A 241 36.07 -5.82 29.57
N TYR A 242 34.91 -5.92 30.24
CA TYR A 242 33.65 -5.30 29.76
C TYR A 242 33.58 -3.77 29.93
N GLU A 243 34.47 -3.18 30.73
CA GLU A 243 34.65 -1.72 30.79
C GLU A 243 35.00 -1.15 29.39
N ARG A 244 35.76 -1.91 28.59
CA ARG A 244 36.03 -1.55 27.18
C ARG A 244 34.80 -1.64 26.30
N TYR A 245 33.80 -2.47 26.61
CA TYR A 245 32.60 -2.58 25.81
C TYR A 245 31.67 -1.38 26.02
N GLU A 246 31.54 -0.89 27.26
CA GLU A 246 30.82 0.38 27.50
C GLU A 246 31.56 1.56 26.86
N GLU A 247 32.90 1.60 26.95
CA GLU A 247 33.69 2.64 26.26
C GLU A 247 33.62 2.53 24.73
N GLU A 248 33.64 1.32 24.16
CA GLU A 248 33.50 1.10 22.72
C GLU A 248 32.08 1.40 22.23
N LEU A 249 31.07 1.06 23.02
CA LEU A 249 29.68 1.37 22.71
C LEU A 249 29.42 2.88 22.85
N GLU A 250 29.94 3.54 23.90
CA GLU A 250 29.92 5.00 24.01
C GLU A 250 30.70 5.65 22.87
N ARG A 251 31.86 5.11 22.45
CA ARG A 251 32.61 5.59 21.28
C ARG A 251 31.84 5.39 19.99
N LEU A 252 31.24 4.23 19.76
CA LEU A 252 30.48 3.92 18.55
C LEU A 252 29.24 4.79 18.45
N ILE A 253 28.53 4.99 19.57
CA ILE A 253 27.36 5.86 19.61
C ILE A 253 27.82 7.32 19.44
N THR A 254 28.84 7.78 20.17
CA THR A 254 29.41 9.13 19.99
C THR A 254 29.87 9.35 18.56
N TYR A 255 30.46 8.34 17.91
CA TYR A 255 30.83 8.36 16.50
C TYR A 255 29.61 8.42 15.59
N CYS A 256 28.57 7.62 15.79
CA CYS A 256 27.33 7.70 15.00
C CYS A 256 26.59 9.04 15.17
N TRP A 257 26.73 9.69 16.33
CA TRP A 257 26.06 10.96 16.65
C TRP A 257 26.89 12.21 16.29
N ASN A 258 28.21 12.09 16.30
CA ASN A 258 29.16 13.15 15.90
C ASN A 258 29.73 12.92 14.51
N ALA A 259 29.37 11.81 13.84
CA ALA A 259 29.60 11.64 12.43
C ALA A 259 29.08 12.91 11.78
N PRO A 260 29.94 13.69 11.11
CA PRO A 260 29.45 14.78 10.31
C PRO A 260 28.41 14.14 9.41
N ASP A 261 27.18 14.66 9.48
CA ASP A 261 26.25 14.48 8.40
C ASP A 261 27.07 14.84 7.16
N GLU A 262 27.39 13.86 6.30
CA GLU A 262 27.94 14.15 4.97
C GLU A 262 26.96 15.07 4.18
N THR A 263 25.79 15.36 4.75
CA THR A 263 24.74 16.27 4.32
C THR A 263 24.83 17.67 4.97
N LYS A 264 26.01 18.27 5.01
CA LYS A 264 26.08 19.75 4.95
C LYS A 264 25.72 20.29 3.57
N GLU A 265 25.61 19.42 2.57
CA GLU A 265 24.84 19.72 1.36
C GLU A 265 23.36 19.68 1.70
N GLU A 266 22.71 20.83 1.44
CA GLU A 266 21.26 21.03 1.40
C GLU A 266 20.55 19.74 0.98
N LEU A 267 19.56 19.26 1.76
CA LEU A 267 18.61 18.17 1.42
C LEU A 267 18.94 17.52 0.07
N MET A 268 19.82 16.50 0.07
CA MET A 268 20.38 15.89 -1.15
C MET A 268 19.34 15.86 -2.27
N ASP A 269 19.72 16.40 -3.43
CA ASP A 269 18.89 16.42 -4.64
C ASP A 269 18.21 15.08 -4.89
N GLU A 270 18.82 13.95 -4.49
CA GLU A 270 18.28 12.60 -4.58
C GLU A 270 17.00 12.36 -3.76
N GLU A 271 16.90 12.86 -2.52
CA GLU A 271 15.70 12.68 -1.68
C GLU A 271 14.56 13.61 -2.12
N ILE A 272 14.90 14.86 -2.47
CA ILE A 272 13.95 15.77 -3.14
C ILE A 272 13.48 15.17 -4.46
N THR A 273 14.40 14.57 -5.22
CA THR A 273 14.12 13.83 -6.45
C THR A 273 13.22 12.63 -6.18
N GLU A 274 13.38 11.88 -5.09
CA GLU A 274 12.47 10.79 -4.74
C GLU A 274 11.05 11.29 -4.44
N VAL A 275 10.91 12.43 -3.76
CA VAL A 275 9.59 13.06 -3.53
C VAL A 275 8.98 13.53 -4.83
N ILE A 276 9.75 14.22 -5.67
CA ILE A 276 9.32 14.68 -6.98
C ILE A 276 8.91 13.46 -7.81
N ASN A 277 9.71 12.41 -7.86
CA ASN A 277 9.43 11.16 -8.55
C ASN A 277 8.15 10.49 -8.03
N ASN A 278 7.95 10.47 -6.71
CA ASN A 278 6.74 9.90 -6.11
C ASN A 278 5.51 10.77 -6.42
N LEU A 279 5.62 12.09 -6.38
CA LEU A 279 4.56 13.02 -6.79
C LEU A 279 4.29 12.97 -8.30
N GLU A 280 5.28 12.70 -9.12
CA GLU A 280 5.13 12.46 -10.56
C GLU A 280 4.43 11.13 -10.83
N LYS A 281 4.77 10.06 -10.10
CA LYS A 281 4.02 8.79 -10.15
C LYS A 281 2.56 9.03 -9.78
N TYR A 282 2.31 9.79 -8.73
CA TYR A 282 0.96 10.16 -8.30
C TYR A 282 0.20 11.01 -9.32
N ARG A 283 0.89 11.96 -9.97
CA ARG A 283 0.32 12.70 -11.10
C ARG A 283 -0.09 11.75 -12.21
N LYS A 284 0.76 10.78 -12.57
CA LYS A 284 0.44 9.76 -13.60
C LYS A 284 -0.75 8.89 -13.19
N ILE A 285 -0.81 8.44 -11.93
CA ILE A 285 -1.92 7.62 -11.41
C ILE A 285 -3.27 8.36 -11.50
N LEU A 286 -3.28 9.66 -11.18
CA LEU A 286 -4.50 10.48 -11.27
C LEU A 286 -4.74 11.06 -12.67
N GLU A 287 -3.90 10.70 -13.64
CA GLU A 287 -3.80 11.34 -14.97
C GLU A 287 -3.87 12.87 -14.91
N GLY A 288 -3.15 13.42 -13.93
CA GLY A 288 -2.94 14.84 -13.78
C GLY A 288 -2.08 15.40 -14.89
N ARG A 289 -2.36 16.65 -15.25
CA ARG A 289 -1.54 17.36 -16.23
C ARG A 289 -0.23 17.83 -15.61
N ASP A 290 0.76 18.11 -16.46
CA ASP A 290 2.08 18.55 -16.01
C ASP A 290 2.04 19.81 -15.14
N ASN A 291 1.07 20.69 -15.40
CA ASN A 291 0.87 21.90 -14.61
C ASN A 291 -0.06 21.75 -13.41
N THR A 292 -0.43 20.52 -13.04
CA THR A 292 -1.11 20.24 -11.77
C THR A 292 -0.18 20.58 -10.61
N PRO A 293 -0.57 21.52 -9.71
CA PRO A 293 0.26 21.91 -8.58
C PRO A 293 0.52 20.75 -7.63
N ILE A 294 1.74 20.66 -7.10
CA ILE A 294 2.14 19.67 -6.10
C ILE A 294 1.25 19.72 -4.85
N SER A 295 0.87 20.93 -4.39
CA SER A 295 -0.01 21.09 -3.25
C SER A 295 -1.40 20.47 -3.46
N VAL A 296 -1.91 20.47 -4.69
CA VAL A 296 -3.17 19.77 -5.05
C VAL A 296 -2.97 18.27 -4.99
N LEU A 297 -1.92 17.73 -5.64
CA LEU A 297 -1.61 16.29 -5.62
C LEU A 297 -1.48 15.75 -4.18
N ARG A 298 -0.73 16.49 -3.34
CA ARG A 298 -0.59 16.16 -1.91
C ARG A 298 -1.94 16.14 -1.20
N GLY A 299 -2.77 17.14 -1.47
CA GLY A 299 -4.10 17.26 -0.87
C GLY A 299 -5.03 16.10 -1.26
N GLU A 300 -5.01 15.66 -2.51
CA GLU A 300 -5.87 14.56 -3.01
C GLU A 300 -5.42 13.18 -2.56
N ILE A 301 -4.11 12.98 -2.38
CA ILE A 301 -3.54 11.67 -2.00
C ILE A 301 -3.28 11.59 -0.50
N GLY A 302 -3.46 12.69 0.23
CA GLY A 302 -3.21 12.71 1.67
C GLY A 302 -1.73 12.56 2.05
N SER A 303 -0.80 13.00 1.19
CA SER A 303 0.63 12.86 1.46
C SER A 303 1.21 14.10 2.16
N SER A 304 1.88 13.86 3.30
CA SER A 304 2.71 14.87 3.98
C SER A 304 3.97 15.21 3.19
N LEU A 305 4.61 16.35 3.52
CA LEU A 305 5.98 16.62 3.08
C LEU A 305 6.95 15.58 3.65
N MET A 306 8.05 15.30 2.94
CA MET A 306 9.13 14.50 3.52
C MET A 306 9.76 15.18 4.73
N GLU A 307 9.89 16.51 4.69
CA GLU A 307 10.32 17.29 5.85
C GLU A 307 9.44 17.01 7.08
N THR A 308 8.11 16.93 6.90
CA THR A 308 7.18 16.57 7.97
C THR A 308 7.49 15.19 8.55
N ARG A 309 7.83 14.21 7.71
CA ARG A 309 8.20 12.85 8.14
C ARG A 309 9.54 12.83 8.88
N PHE A 310 10.52 13.61 8.44
CA PHE A 310 11.80 13.75 9.15
C PHE A 310 11.63 14.40 10.51
N ILE A 311 10.85 15.49 10.59
CA ILE A 311 10.50 16.13 11.85
C ILE A 311 9.83 15.11 12.78
N GLU A 312 8.79 14.43 12.31
CA GLU A 312 8.07 13.44 13.10
C GLU A 312 9.00 12.32 13.60
N SER A 313 9.80 11.74 12.71
CA SER A 313 10.72 10.65 13.05
C SER A 313 11.74 11.07 14.11
N LYS A 314 12.41 12.22 13.95
CA LYS A 314 13.43 12.69 14.90
C LYS A 314 12.83 13.00 16.27
N LEU A 315 11.68 13.67 16.32
CA LEU A 315 11.03 14.02 17.59
C LEU A 315 10.47 12.78 18.30
N LEU A 316 9.89 11.83 17.56
CA LEU A 316 9.41 10.58 18.14
C LEU A 316 10.56 9.68 18.61
N MET A 317 11.71 9.71 17.94
CA MET A 317 12.93 9.03 18.41
C MET A 317 13.37 9.61 19.76
N ALA A 318 13.51 10.94 19.86
CA ALA A 318 13.87 11.61 21.11
C ALA A 318 12.88 11.26 22.23
N LYS A 319 11.58 11.32 21.94
CA LYS A 319 10.52 10.92 22.87
C LYS A 319 10.66 9.47 23.32
N SER A 320 10.93 8.56 22.40
CA SER A 320 11.08 7.14 22.73
C SER A 320 12.31 6.85 23.59
N ILE A 321 13.39 7.62 23.43
CA ILE A 321 14.57 7.51 24.30
C ILE A 321 14.24 8.03 25.70
N ILE A 322 13.55 9.18 25.80
CA ILE A 322 13.15 9.79 27.07
C ILE A 322 12.23 8.85 27.88
N GLU A 323 11.25 8.22 27.21
CA GLU A 323 10.29 7.30 27.85
C GLU A 323 10.84 5.88 28.05
N GLY A 324 11.96 5.54 27.43
CA GLY A 324 12.54 4.19 27.50
C GLY A 324 13.14 3.86 28.86
N GLU A 325 13.43 2.59 29.11
CA GLU A 325 14.10 2.13 30.34
C GLU A 325 15.64 2.17 30.23
N ASN A 326 16.19 2.38 29.04
CA ASN A 326 17.63 2.35 28.79
C ASN A 326 18.29 3.67 29.26
N GLU A 327 18.93 3.62 30.42
CA GLU A 327 19.62 4.79 31.00
C GLU A 327 20.84 5.24 30.20
N LEU A 328 21.51 4.34 29.48
CA LEU A 328 22.65 4.71 28.64
C LEU A 328 22.19 5.62 27.49
N THR A 329 21.11 5.26 26.79
CA THR A 329 20.60 6.09 25.67
C THR A 329 20.07 7.44 26.17
N LYS A 330 19.51 7.50 27.37
CA LYS A 330 19.13 8.78 28.02
C LYS A 330 20.32 9.65 28.32
N LYS A 331 21.39 9.09 28.92
CA LYS A 331 22.64 9.83 29.20
C LYS A 331 23.28 10.34 27.91
N ILE A 332 23.27 9.53 26.85
CA ILE A 332 23.79 9.93 25.54
C ILE A 332 22.95 11.06 24.95
N LEU A 333 21.62 10.95 24.98
CA LEU A 333 20.74 12.03 24.53
C LEU A 333 21.00 13.31 25.33
N ALA A 334 21.17 13.22 26.65
CA ALA A 334 21.51 14.38 27.48
C ALA A 334 22.85 15.02 27.06
N LYS A 335 23.92 14.23 26.90
CA LYS A 335 25.23 14.70 26.39
C LYS A 335 25.09 15.39 25.02
N VAL A 336 24.34 14.79 24.10
CA VAL A 336 24.08 15.37 22.77
C VAL A 336 23.31 16.69 22.87
N ARG A 337 22.37 16.80 23.81
CA ARG A 337 21.59 18.03 24.03
C ARG A 337 22.43 19.15 24.65
N GLU A 338 23.41 18.81 25.48
CA GLU A 338 24.38 19.77 26.06
C GLU A 338 25.36 20.29 25.01
N ASP A 339 25.75 19.45 24.04
CA ASP A 339 26.63 19.87 22.95
C ASP A 339 25.92 20.74 21.92
N ARG A 340 26.18 22.06 21.97
CA ARG A 340 25.67 23.04 21.01
C ARG A 340 26.27 22.91 19.60
N LYS A 341 27.39 22.20 19.45
CA LYS A 341 28.03 21.97 18.15
C LYS A 341 27.49 20.71 17.46
N ASN A 342 26.78 19.84 18.17
CA ASN A 342 26.22 18.62 17.60
C ASN A 342 25.18 18.93 16.51
N THR A 343 25.35 18.33 15.33
CA THR A 343 24.52 18.55 14.13
C THR A 343 23.08 18.10 14.35
N TRP A 344 22.89 16.92 14.94
CA TRP A 344 21.57 16.38 15.25
C TRP A 344 20.81 17.29 16.22
N ASN A 345 21.48 17.79 17.26
CA ASN A 345 20.89 18.70 18.26
C ASN A 345 20.41 20.00 17.60
N ASN A 346 21.25 20.59 16.75
CA ASN A 346 20.92 21.80 16.01
C ASN A 346 19.72 21.59 15.08
N GLN A 347 19.69 20.49 14.33
CA GLN A 347 18.57 20.17 13.45
C GLN A 347 17.28 19.90 14.21
N ALA A 348 17.34 19.16 15.33
CA ALA A 348 16.19 18.95 16.20
C ALA A 348 15.64 20.27 16.75
N ASN A 349 16.51 21.22 17.12
CA ASN A 349 16.09 22.56 17.54
C ASN A 349 15.45 23.36 16.41
N THR A 350 15.98 23.28 15.19
CA THR A 350 15.35 23.89 14.00
C THR A 350 13.96 23.32 13.75
N TYR A 351 13.79 21.99 13.86
CA TYR A 351 12.50 21.32 13.70
C TYR A 351 11.49 21.73 14.77
N LEU A 352 11.93 21.79 16.03
CA LEU A 352 11.14 22.27 17.15
C LEU A 352 10.68 23.73 16.94
N GLN A 353 11.58 24.62 16.51
CA GLN A 353 11.23 26.00 16.15
C GLN A 353 10.18 26.05 15.03
N LYS A 354 10.35 25.26 13.96
CA LYS A 354 9.42 25.23 12.82
C LYS A 354 8.00 24.91 13.26
N ILE A 355 7.83 23.93 14.15
CA ILE A 355 6.51 23.52 14.65
C ILE A 355 6.04 24.31 15.88
N GLY A 356 6.79 25.33 16.31
CA GLY A 356 6.45 26.17 17.47
C GLY A 356 6.44 25.40 18.79
N MET A 357 7.42 24.52 18.99
CA MET A 357 7.56 23.69 20.18
C MET A 357 8.92 23.92 20.84
N ASN A 358 8.98 23.83 22.16
CA ASN A 358 10.19 23.80 22.96
C ASN A 358 10.59 22.36 23.27
N TYR A 359 11.89 22.09 23.44
CA TYR A 359 12.37 20.73 23.74
C TYR A 359 11.76 20.14 25.02
N ASN A 360 11.53 20.97 26.05
CA ASN A 360 10.92 20.53 27.30
C ASN A 360 9.50 19.98 27.11
N GLU A 361 8.78 20.42 26.07
CA GLU A 361 7.46 19.88 25.76
C GLU A 361 7.53 18.42 25.29
N ILE A 362 8.68 17.91 24.82
CA ILE A 362 8.82 16.49 24.47
C ILE A 362 8.67 15.61 25.72
N TYR A 363 9.09 16.09 26.90
CA TYR A 363 8.94 15.33 28.15
C TYR A 363 7.47 15.19 28.56
N THR A 364 6.68 16.24 28.38
CA THR A 364 5.30 16.30 28.86
C THR A 364 4.29 15.79 27.84
N LEU A 365 4.47 16.12 26.56
CA LEU A 365 3.54 15.73 25.50
C LEU A 365 3.64 14.24 25.21
N THR A 366 2.52 13.63 24.88
CA THR A 366 2.45 12.27 24.35
C THR A 366 2.95 12.21 22.90
N LYS A 367 3.30 11.01 22.42
CA LYS A 367 3.64 10.77 21.01
C LYS A 367 2.54 11.26 20.04
N ILE A 368 1.28 11.15 20.43
CA ILE A 368 0.13 11.58 19.63
C ILE A 368 0.07 13.11 19.53
N GLU A 369 0.28 13.82 20.64
CA GLU A 369 0.28 15.29 20.65
C GLU A 369 1.43 15.86 19.83
N ILE A 370 2.63 15.25 19.88
CA ILE A 370 3.76 15.61 19.02
C ILE A 370 3.38 15.44 17.55
N LYS A 371 2.83 14.28 17.15
CA LYS A 371 2.33 14.05 15.77
C LYS A 371 1.30 15.09 15.35
N ASN A 372 0.38 15.47 16.25
CA ASN A 372 -0.65 16.47 15.96
C ASN A 372 -0.05 17.86 15.73
N LYS A 373 0.96 18.27 16.51
CA LYS A 373 1.69 19.53 16.28
C LYS A 373 2.40 19.53 14.92
N VAL A 374 3.07 18.43 14.58
CA VAL A 374 3.74 18.26 13.28
C VAL A 374 2.73 18.28 12.12
N LYS A 375 1.60 17.58 12.24
CA LYS A 375 0.52 17.59 11.25
C LYS A 375 -0.10 18.97 11.07
N LYS A 376 -0.28 19.73 12.16
CA LYS A 376 -0.80 21.11 12.11
C LYS A 376 0.13 22.02 11.32
N TRP A 377 1.44 21.90 11.54
CA TRP A 377 2.45 22.63 10.78
C TRP A 377 2.43 22.25 9.29
N ASP A 378 2.38 20.96 8.95
CA ASP A 378 2.30 20.49 7.55
C ASP A 378 1.04 21.01 6.84
N THR A 379 -0.10 20.99 7.54
CA THR A 379 -1.38 21.51 7.05
C THR A 379 -1.32 23.01 6.81
N GLN A 380 -0.68 23.76 7.72
CA GLN A 380 -0.48 25.19 7.55
C GLN A 380 0.41 25.49 6.33
N LYS A 381 1.53 24.78 6.18
CA LYS A 381 2.42 24.92 5.02
C LYS A 381 1.71 24.65 3.70
N TRP A 382 0.91 23.59 3.67
CA TRP A 382 0.07 23.27 2.51
C TRP A 382 -0.93 24.37 2.17
N ARG A 383 -1.58 24.99 3.18
CA ARG A 383 -2.47 26.14 2.96
C ARG A 383 -1.72 27.36 2.43
N GLU A 384 -0.57 27.69 3.00
CA GLU A 384 0.30 28.78 2.52
C GLU A 384 0.71 28.58 1.05
N GLU A 385 1.01 27.35 0.63
CA GLU A 385 1.30 27.03 -0.77
C GLU A 385 0.10 27.19 -1.70
N LEU A 386 -1.09 26.79 -1.25
CA LEU A 386 -2.33 26.99 -2.00
C LEU A 386 -2.70 28.47 -2.12
N GLU A 387 -2.41 29.28 -1.11
CA GLU A 387 -2.72 30.71 -1.12
C GLU A 387 -1.88 31.52 -2.11
N LYS A 388 -0.63 31.10 -2.33
CA LYS A 388 0.25 31.71 -3.33
C LYS A 388 -0.23 31.51 -4.78
N ARG A 389 -1.14 30.56 -5.03
CA ARG A 389 -1.60 30.18 -6.37
C ARG A 389 -3.03 30.62 -6.61
N THR A 390 -3.23 31.59 -7.49
CA THR A 390 -4.56 32.08 -7.89
C THR A 390 -5.38 31.01 -8.63
N SER A 391 -4.72 30.12 -9.38
CA SER A 391 -5.39 29.06 -10.14
C SER A 391 -6.07 28.00 -9.27
N THR A 392 -5.70 27.87 -8.00
CA THR A 392 -6.25 26.87 -7.06
C THR A 392 -7.30 27.47 -6.12
N HIS A 393 -7.88 28.63 -6.46
CA HIS A 393 -8.82 29.34 -5.59
C HIS A 393 -10.01 28.48 -5.14
N ILE A 394 -10.74 27.86 -6.09
CA ILE A 394 -11.88 26.98 -5.79
C ILE A 394 -11.42 25.80 -4.95
N TYR A 395 -10.33 25.13 -5.34
CA TYR A 395 -9.76 24.02 -4.59
C TYR A 395 -9.47 24.40 -3.13
N ARG A 396 -8.84 25.55 -2.90
CA ARG A 396 -8.49 26.05 -1.56
C ARG A 396 -9.70 26.29 -0.67
N ILE A 397 -10.82 26.76 -1.23
CA ILE A 397 -12.04 27.03 -0.46
C ILE A 397 -12.66 25.71 0.02
N PHE A 398 -12.73 24.71 -0.86
CA PHE A 398 -13.50 23.48 -0.61
C PHE A 398 -12.67 22.32 -0.04
N LYS A 399 -11.38 22.24 -0.38
CA LYS A 399 -10.46 21.25 0.20
C LYS A 399 -9.88 21.80 1.50
N THR A 400 -10.43 21.37 2.64
CA THR A 400 -10.09 21.91 3.96
C THR A 400 -8.92 21.22 4.66
N GLU A 401 -8.64 19.96 4.28
CA GLU A 401 -7.60 19.12 4.87
C GLU A 401 -6.85 18.27 3.83
N ILE A 402 -5.63 17.85 4.20
CA ILE A 402 -4.83 16.89 3.44
C ILE A 402 -5.35 15.49 3.77
N LYS A 403 -6.08 14.87 2.83
CA LYS A 403 -6.67 13.54 3.01
C LYS A 403 -6.84 12.84 1.67
N VAL A 404 -6.57 11.53 1.68
CA VAL A 404 -6.81 10.65 0.53
C VAL A 404 -8.30 10.72 0.16
N GLU A 405 -8.61 11.18 -1.05
CA GLU A 405 -9.97 11.07 -1.58
C GLU A 405 -10.21 9.68 -2.17
N GLN A 406 -11.35 9.11 -1.82
CA GLN A 406 -11.75 7.75 -2.22
C GLN A 406 -12.70 7.76 -3.43
N CYS A 407 -12.96 8.93 -4.03
CA CYS A 407 -13.93 9.08 -5.12
C CYS A 407 -13.34 8.82 -6.52
N TYR A 408 -12.04 8.55 -6.62
CA TYR A 408 -11.36 8.30 -7.88
C TYR A 408 -11.34 6.81 -8.21
N ASP A 409 -11.68 6.50 -9.46
CA ASP A 409 -11.57 5.18 -10.07
C ASP A 409 -10.85 5.30 -11.43
N ASN A 410 -10.68 4.18 -12.14
CA ASN A 410 -9.92 4.13 -13.40
C ASN A 410 -10.75 4.58 -14.62
N ARG A 411 -11.89 5.25 -14.44
CA ARG A 411 -12.69 5.74 -15.57
C ARG A 411 -12.30 7.17 -15.95
N LEU A 412 -12.54 7.52 -17.22
CA LEU A 412 -12.33 8.87 -17.75
C LEU A 412 -13.05 9.95 -16.93
N GLU A 413 -14.23 9.64 -16.38
CA GLU A 413 -15.01 10.54 -15.53
C GLU A 413 -14.24 10.96 -14.27
N SER A 414 -13.54 10.02 -13.62
CA SER A 414 -12.73 10.29 -12.44
C SER A 414 -11.52 11.15 -12.76
N ILE A 415 -10.91 10.93 -13.93
CA ILE A 415 -9.79 11.74 -14.44
C ILE A 415 -10.27 13.17 -14.70
N ILE A 416 -11.42 13.35 -15.35
CA ILE A 416 -12.01 14.67 -15.60
C ILE A 416 -12.36 15.36 -14.29
N LEU A 417 -12.94 14.65 -13.32
CA LEU A 417 -13.24 15.19 -12.00
C LEU A 417 -11.97 15.69 -11.30
N PHE A 418 -10.91 14.89 -11.28
CA PHE A 418 -9.62 15.30 -10.70
C PHE A 418 -9.07 16.53 -11.41
N GLN A 419 -9.01 16.52 -12.75
CA GLN A 419 -8.53 17.65 -13.53
C GLN A 419 -9.38 18.91 -13.30
N ALA A 420 -10.69 18.78 -13.15
CA ALA A 420 -11.60 19.89 -12.84
C ALA A 420 -11.34 20.45 -11.43
N ARG A 421 -11.24 19.60 -10.39
CA ARG A 421 -10.88 20.01 -9.02
C ARG A 421 -9.54 20.72 -8.97
N ALA A 422 -8.54 20.19 -9.68
CA ALA A 422 -7.21 20.76 -9.78
C ALA A 422 -7.14 22.03 -10.67
N ASN A 423 -8.25 22.44 -11.30
CA ASN A 423 -8.31 23.50 -12.31
C ASN A 423 -7.26 23.32 -13.43
N THR A 424 -7.14 22.07 -13.88
CA THR A 424 -6.20 21.63 -14.92
C THR A 424 -6.83 21.05 -16.16
N LEU A 425 -8.15 21.03 -16.24
CA LEU A 425 -8.88 20.62 -17.44
C LEU A 425 -8.47 21.45 -18.67
N GLU A 426 -8.49 20.83 -19.85
CA GLU A 426 -8.08 21.47 -21.12
C GLU A 426 -9.14 22.37 -21.72
N LEU A 427 -9.22 23.55 -21.14
CA LEU A 427 -10.12 24.60 -21.60
C LEU A 427 -9.31 25.71 -22.28
N ASN A 428 -9.96 26.43 -23.19
CA ASN A 428 -9.28 27.43 -24.03
C ASN A 428 -8.71 28.62 -23.25
N LYS A 429 -9.07 28.84 -21.98
CA LYS A 429 -8.39 29.83 -21.09
C LYS A 429 -6.87 29.74 -21.13
N ARG A 430 -6.31 28.54 -21.29
CA ARG A 430 -4.85 28.33 -21.31
C ARG A 430 -4.20 28.78 -22.61
N LYS A 431 -4.96 28.87 -23.70
CA LYS A 431 -4.50 29.36 -25.02
C LYS A 431 -3.95 30.79 -24.95
N ARG A 432 -4.40 31.60 -23.98
CA ARG A 432 -3.86 32.95 -23.72
C ARG A 432 -2.35 32.99 -23.48
N TYR A 433 -1.78 31.93 -22.88
CA TYR A 433 -0.34 31.84 -22.63
C TYR A 433 0.47 31.56 -23.90
N LYS A 434 -0.18 31.07 -24.94
CA LYS A 434 0.36 30.88 -26.30
C LYS A 434 -0.03 32.01 -27.25
N GLN A 435 -0.66 33.08 -26.75
CA GLN A 435 -1.20 34.19 -27.55
C GLN A 435 -2.28 33.76 -28.57
N GLU A 436 -2.96 32.65 -28.30
CA GLU A 436 -4.09 32.15 -29.09
C GLU A 436 -5.43 32.64 -28.49
N ASP A 437 -6.53 32.57 -29.27
CA ASP A 437 -7.86 33.02 -28.85
C ASP A 437 -8.41 32.13 -27.71
N PRO A 438 -8.67 32.69 -26.50
CA PRO A 438 -9.17 31.92 -25.36
C PRO A 438 -10.69 31.67 -25.41
N LYS A 439 -11.39 32.10 -26.47
CA LYS A 439 -12.83 31.91 -26.61
C LYS A 439 -13.23 30.44 -26.61
N CYS A 440 -14.45 30.20 -26.16
CA CYS A 440 -15.08 28.90 -26.29
C CYS A 440 -15.42 28.64 -27.76
N GLU A 441 -14.80 27.62 -28.36
CA GLU A 441 -15.05 27.23 -29.76
C GLU A 441 -16.47 26.68 -29.97
N LEU A 442 -17.14 26.24 -28.91
CA LEU A 442 -18.52 25.75 -29.01
C LEU A 442 -19.53 26.90 -29.13
N CYS A 443 -19.45 27.90 -28.25
CA CYS A 443 -20.49 28.93 -28.12
C CYS A 443 -20.01 30.36 -28.39
N GLY A 444 -18.73 30.55 -28.72
CA GLY A 444 -18.12 31.86 -29.00
C GLY A 444 -17.91 32.76 -27.77
N TYR A 445 -18.13 32.27 -26.55
CA TYR A 445 -17.97 33.08 -25.34
C TYR A 445 -16.51 33.50 -25.09
N LYS A 446 -16.31 34.67 -24.49
CA LYS A 446 -15.01 35.39 -24.40
C LYS A 446 -13.83 34.57 -23.85
N GLU A 447 -14.02 33.82 -22.78
CA GLU A 447 -12.97 32.97 -22.18
C GLU A 447 -13.61 31.64 -21.74
N GLU A 448 -13.09 30.53 -22.27
CA GLU A 448 -13.50 29.20 -21.81
C GLU A 448 -12.71 28.80 -20.55
N ASN A 449 -13.30 29.08 -19.39
CA ASN A 449 -12.74 28.72 -18.09
C ASN A 449 -13.60 27.64 -17.39
N LEU A 450 -13.16 27.16 -16.22
CA LEU A 450 -13.87 26.09 -15.50
C LEU A 450 -15.33 26.45 -15.19
N ILE A 451 -15.61 27.71 -14.83
CA ILE A 451 -16.95 28.20 -14.55
C ILE A 451 -17.79 28.17 -15.83
N HIS A 452 -17.22 28.64 -16.95
CA HIS A 452 -17.90 28.60 -18.23
C HIS A 452 -18.26 27.17 -18.63
N PHE A 453 -17.32 26.24 -18.54
CA PHE A 453 -17.54 24.83 -18.86
C PHE A 453 -18.66 24.23 -17.98
N LEU A 454 -18.54 24.37 -16.66
CA LEU A 454 -19.47 23.75 -15.71
C LEU A 454 -20.87 24.37 -15.72
N ILE A 455 -20.98 25.70 -15.85
CA ILE A 455 -22.22 26.43 -15.52
C ILE A 455 -22.76 27.26 -16.69
N GLU A 456 -21.92 27.91 -17.51
CA GLU A 456 -22.39 28.97 -18.41
C GLU A 456 -22.49 28.58 -19.89
N CYS A 457 -21.74 27.58 -20.33
CA CYS A 457 -21.68 27.20 -21.74
C CYS A 457 -23.05 26.73 -22.23
N LYS A 458 -23.67 27.48 -23.15
CA LYS A 458 -25.02 27.20 -23.66
C LYS A 458 -25.09 25.85 -24.39
N GLU A 459 -24.06 25.53 -25.16
CA GLU A 459 -23.95 24.27 -25.92
C GLU A 459 -23.85 23.02 -25.03
N LEU A 460 -23.47 23.18 -23.75
CA LEU A 460 -23.35 22.08 -22.80
C LEU A 460 -24.59 21.92 -21.90
N GLU A 461 -25.62 22.76 -22.06
CA GLU A 461 -26.78 22.80 -21.16
C GLU A 461 -27.53 21.47 -21.11
N GLU A 462 -27.70 20.80 -22.24
CA GLU A 462 -28.38 19.49 -22.31
C GLU A 462 -27.56 18.36 -21.66
N SER A 463 -26.24 18.53 -21.58
CA SER A 463 -25.35 17.55 -20.95
C SER A 463 -25.24 17.74 -19.43
N ARG A 464 -25.75 18.86 -18.89
CA ARG A 464 -25.77 19.13 -17.45
C ARG A 464 -26.92 18.41 -16.77
N ASN A 465 -26.66 17.89 -15.57
CA ASN A 465 -27.71 17.44 -14.68
C ASN A 465 -28.34 18.67 -13.99
N LYS A 466 -29.52 19.08 -14.46
CA LYS A 466 -30.24 20.27 -13.96
C LYS A 466 -30.59 20.18 -12.47
N GLU A 467 -30.84 18.98 -11.95
CA GLU A 467 -31.16 18.79 -10.53
C GLU A 467 -29.93 19.05 -9.66
N LEU A 468 -28.76 18.52 -10.06
CA LEU A 468 -27.48 18.80 -9.39
C LEU A 468 -27.14 20.28 -9.40
N ILE A 469 -27.23 20.92 -10.57
CA ILE A 469 -26.99 22.36 -10.72
C ILE A 469 -27.94 23.17 -9.82
N LYS A 470 -29.21 22.77 -9.70
CA LYS A 470 -30.18 23.43 -8.82
C LYS A 470 -29.85 23.24 -7.34
N LYS A 471 -29.41 22.05 -6.91
CA LYS A 471 -28.98 21.76 -5.53
C LYS A 471 -27.76 22.60 -5.13
N CYS A 472 -26.80 22.76 -6.04
CA CYS A 472 -25.57 23.51 -5.78
C CYS A 472 -25.69 25.03 -6.03
N LYS A 473 -26.91 25.55 -6.27
CA LYS A 473 -27.13 26.95 -6.65
C LYS A 473 -26.56 27.88 -5.58
N ASP A 474 -25.76 28.84 -6.04
CA ASP A 474 -25.14 29.87 -5.23
C ASP A 474 -25.12 31.18 -6.04
N GLU A 475 -25.12 32.33 -5.36
CA GLU A 475 -24.99 33.63 -6.01
C GLU A 475 -23.59 33.78 -6.64
N ASN A 476 -22.58 33.21 -5.99
CA ASN A 476 -21.23 33.16 -6.52
C ASN A 476 -21.00 31.89 -7.33
N LYS A 477 -20.78 32.06 -8.64
CA LYS A 477 -20.52 30.95 -9.58
C LYS A 477 -19.28 30.12 -9.24
N GLU A 478 -18.27 30.70 -8.57
CA GLU A 478 -17.10 29.95 -8.10
C GLU A 478 -17.46 29.02 -6.94
N LEU A 479 -18.30 29.49 -6.00
CA LEU A 479 -18.81 28.66 -4.91
C LEU A 479 -19.73 27.57 -5.45
N MET A 480 -20.56 27.90 -6.44
CA MET A 480 -21.38 26.91 -7.15
C MET A 480 -20.51 25.83 -7.81
N ALA A 481 -19.46 26.22 -8.55
CA ALA A 481 -18.54 25.28 -9.18
C ALA A 481 -17.82 24.41 -8.13
N GLY A 482 -17.40 24.98 -7.00
CA GLY A 482 -16.78 24.23 -5.92
C GLY A 482 -17.75 23.25 -5.24
N LYS A 483 -18.99 23.65 -4.96
CA LYS A 483 -20.03 22.74 -4.46
C LYS A 483 -20.22 21.56 -5.41
N ILE A 484 -20.37 21.82 -6.72
CA ILE A 484 -20.50 20.76 -7.73
C ILE A 484 -19.31 19.81 -7.70
N LEU A 485 -18.08 20.30 -7.51
CA LEU A 485 -16.89 19.45 -7.61
C LEU A 485 -16.56 18.71 -6.32
N PHE A 486 -16.88 19.26 -5.14
CA PHE A 486 -16.41 18.75 -3.85
C PHE A 486 -17.51 18.14 -2.97
N GLU A 487 -18.80 18.28 -3.31
CA GLU A 487 -19.90 17.62 -2.60
C GLU A 487 -19.78 16.09 -2.73
N LYS A 488 -19.82 15.38 -1.59
CA LYS A 488 -19.51 13.95 -1.55
C LYS A 488 -20.71 13.06 -1.85
N ASP A 489 -21.91 13.53 -1.52
CA ASP A 489 -23.12 12.72 -1.55
C ASP A 489 -23.56 12.33 -2.97
N GLU A 490 -23.16 13.10 -3.99
CA GLU A 490 -23.59 12.92 -5.38
C GLU A 490 -22.39 12.77 -6.35
N ILE A 491 -21.26 12.28 -5.82
CA ILE A 491 -19.99 12.32 -6.55
C ILE A 491 -20.00 11.46 -7.82
N GLU A 492 -20.78 10.38 -7.84
CA GLU A 492 -20.94 9.51 -9.02
C GLU A 492 -21.75 10.19 -10.13
N GLU A 493 -22.82 10.88 -9.76
CA GLU A 493 -23.66 11.66 -10.66
C GLU A 493 -22.86 12.82 -11.26
N ILE A 494 -22.05 13.48 -10.43
CA ILE A 494 -21.11 14.53 -10.86
C ILE A 494 -20.11 13.96 -11.86
N LYS A 495 -19.47 12.82 -11.56
CA LYS A 495 -18.54 12.13 -12.46
C LYS A 495 -19.20 11.85 -13.82
N CYS A 496 -20.38 11.24 -13.80
CA CYS A 496 -21.14 10.92 -15.02
C CYS A 496 -21.48 12.18 -15.83
N MET A 497 -21.90 13.26 -15.16
CA MET A 497 -22.20 14.55 -15.80
C MET A 497 -20.96 15.14 -16.47
N LEU A 498 -19.83 15.21 -15.74
CA LEU A 498 -18.57 15.74 -16.27
C LEU A 498 -18.08 14.93 -17.48
N GLY A 499 -18.16 13.59 -17.41
CA GLY A 499 -17.83 12.72 -18.53
C GLY A 499 -18.67 12.98 -19.77
N LYS A 500 -20.00 13.11 -19.61
CA LYS A 500 -20.92 13.43 -20.71
C LYS A 500 -20.60 14.78 -21.34
N MET A 501 -20.45 15.82 -20.53
CA MET A 501 -20.10 17.18 -20.99
C MET A 501 -18.77 17.18 -21.76
N TRP A 502 -17.77 16.48 -21.23
CA TRP A 502 -16.44 16.41 -21.85
C TRP A 502 -16.46 15.67 -23.19
N ARG A 503 -17.12 14.52 -23.26
CA ARG A 503 -17.25 13.74 -24.50
C ARG A 503 -18.03 14.52 -25.56
N TYR A 504 -19.11 15.20 -25.18
CA TYR A 504 -19.86 16.07 -26.08
C TYR A 504 -18.97 17.18 -26.64
N ARG A 505 -18.22 17.88 -25.76
CA ARG A 505 -17.27 18.92 -26.16
C ARG A 505 -16.25 18.38 -27.17
N LYS A 506 -15.55 17.29 -26.85
CA LYS A 506 -14.53 16.71 -27.74
C LYS A 506 -15.07 16.42 -29.14
N ARG A 507 -16.21 15.72 -29.22
CA ARG A 507 -16.87 15.40 -30.49
C ARG A 507 -17.20 16.67 -31.31
N LYS A 508 -17.72 17.71 -30.66
CA LYS A 508 -18.03 18.98 -31.34
C LYS A 508 -16.79 19.70 -31.85
N LEU A 509 -15.69 19.68 -31.10
CA LEU A 509 -14.43 20.26 -31.56
C LEU A 509 -13.85 19.48 -32.75
N GLU A 510 -13.96 18.15 -32.75
CA GLU A 510 -13.56 17.32 -33.89
C GLU A 510 -14.40 17.62 -35.14
N GLU A 511 -15.72 17.83 -34.99
CA GLU A 511 -16.60 18.25 -36.07
C GLU A 511 -16.21 19.63 -36.64
N ILE A 512 -15.89 20.60 -35.78
CA ILE A 512 -15.44 21.93 -36.19
C ILE A 512 -14.12 21.83 -36.95
N ASN A 513 -13.14 21.10 -36.41
CA ASN A 513 -11.83 20.93 -37.03
C ASN A 513 -11.85 20.17 -38.36
N ARG A 514 -12.88 19.35 -38.63
CA ARG A 514 -13.06 18.70 -39.94
C ARG A 514 -13.67 19.62 -40.99
N ASN A 515 -14.39 20.65 -40.56
CA ASN A 515 -15.08 21.62 -41.43
C ASN A 515 -14.26 22.89 -41.69
N THR A 516 -13.11 23.03 -41.03
CA THR A 516 -12.17 24.16 -41.16
C THR A 516 -10.95 23.66 -41.92
#